data_AF-A0A1X7HH92-F1
#
_entry.id   AF-A0A1X7HH92-F1
#
_cell.length_a   1.000
_cell.length_b   1.000
_cell.length_c   1.000
_cell.angle_alpha   90.00
_cell.angle_beta   90.00
_cell.angle_gamma   90.00
#
_symmetry.space_group_name_H-M   'P 1'
#
loop_
_entity.id
_entity.type
_entity.pdbx_description
1 polymer ?
#
loop_
_entity_poly.entity_id
_entity_poly.type
_entity_poly.pdbx_seq_one_letter_code
_entity_poly.pdbx_strand_id
1 'polypeptide(L)'
;MIDLGSVVQIAVDVRDADGILTDPDTATLTITLPDGTTTSPSVPLPSSTAGEVRVDYVTGQSGRHIWRLVTTGPVTAYADTFDVQDAAPDGIVSLARTKRHLGIDPSDTSEDEDLRAWIASATDAIEKHLGRAVARRTVTERCTPDRYGQVLLGELPVFALVAVATPDGSQTWDTDDLDVDDTGTVTVLAGPALSRAVDVTYQAGPAVIPDGEQQAALIIVQHMWETKRGAMGVQLGGEGETWNPGRGYSIPRRAIELLGSNLPGVA
;
A
#
# COMPACT_ATOMS: atom_id res chain seq x y z
N MET A 1 -3.87 4.67 -8.71
CA MET A 1 -3.94 4.72 -7.24
C MET A 1 -4.10 6.20 -6.88
N ILE A 2 -4.37 6.59 -5.64
CA ILE A 2 -4.56 8.02 -5.31
C ILE A 2 -3.69 8.36 -4.11
N ASP A 3 -2.86 9.41 -4.21
CA ASP A 3 -2.03 9.83 -3.09
C ASP A 3 -2.85 10.65 -2.09
N LEU A 4 -2.58 10.46 -0.80
CA LEU A 4 -3.19 11.23 0.29
C LEU A 4 -3.04 12.74 0.05
N GLY A 5 -4.15 13.48 0.20
CA GLY A 5 -4.24 14.91 -0.08
C GLY A 5 -4.62 15.23 -1.53
N SER A 6 -4.65 14.24 -2.43
CA SER A 6 -5.12 14.42 -3.80
C SER A 6 -6.64 14.46 -3.89
N VAL A 7 -7.15 15.05 -4.98
CA VAL A 7 -8.58 15.10 -5.30
C VAL A 7 -8.98 13.85 -6.07
N VAL A 8 -10.01 13.15 -5.59
CA VAL A 8 -10.74 12.12 -6.33
C VAL A 8 -11.92 12.79 -7.02
N GLN A 9 -12.00 12.62 -8.34
CA GLN A 9 -13.18 13.04 -9.08
C GLN A 9 -14.16 11.87 -9.21
N ILE A 10 -15.29 11.95 -8.53
CA ILE A 10 -16.40 11.00 -8.67
C ILE A 10 -17.29 11.51 -9.80
N ALA A 11 -17.33 10.77 -10.90
CA ALA A 11 -18.10 11.12 -12.09
C ALA A 11 -19.19 10.07 -12.37
N VAL A 12 -20.44 10.50 -12.37
CA VAL A 12 -21.60 9.66 -12.63
C VAL A 12 -22.54 10.35 -13.61
N ASP A 13 -22.99 9.61 -14.61
CA ASP A 13 -23.97 10.06 -15.59
C ASP A 13 -25.35 9.50 -15.22
N VAL A 14 -26.26 10.40 -14.84
CA VAL A 14 -27.64 10.12 -14.43
C VAL A 14 -28.55 10.23 -15.63
N ARG A 15 -29.34 9.18 -15.85
CA ARG A 15 -30.28 9.07 -16.97
C ARG A 15 -31.70 8.84 -16.48
N ASP A 16 -32.68 9.35 -17.21
CA ASP A 16 -34.09 9.06 -16.98
C ASP A 16 -34.52 7.69 -17.55
N ALA A 17 -35.81 7.38 -17.45
CA ALA A 17 -36.39 6.13 -17.92
C ALA A 17 -36.28 5.94 -19.45
N ASP A 18 -36.10 7.03 -20.20
CA ASP A 18 -35.93 7.04 -21.65
C ASP A 18 -34.44 7.00 -22.07
N GLY A 19 -33.52 6.96 -21.10
CA GLY A 19 -32.08 6.89 -21.31
C GLY A 19 -31.41 8.24 -21.59
N ILE A 20 -32.15 9.35 -21.44
CA ILE A 20 -31.66 10.71 -21.66
C ILE A 20 -30.97 11.21 -20.41
N LEU A 21 -29.86 11.94 -20.57
CA LEU A 21 -29.16 12.59 -19.45
C LEU A 21 -30.07 13.66 -18.85
N THR A 22 -30.39 13.51 -17.57
CA THR A 22 -31.34 14.36 -16.85
C THR A 22 -30.82 14.64 -15.45
N ASP A 23 -30.87 15.92 -15.04
CA ASP A 23 -30.45 16.33 -13.71
C ASP A 23 -31.36 15.73 -12.63
N PRO A 24 -30.78 15.17 -11.55
CA PRO A 24 -31.57 14.70 -10.42
C PRO A 24 -32.08 15.87 -9.57
N ASP A 25 -33.28 15.72 -9.00
CA ASP A 25 -33.85 16.66 -8.01
C ASP A 25 -32.97 16.76 -6.75
N THR A 26 -32.46 15.62 -6.28
CA THR A 26 -31.50 15.55 -5.17
C THR A 26 -30.46 14.48 -5.43
N ALA A 27 -29.25 14.68 -4.90
CA ALA A 27 -28.17 13.70 -4.94
C ALA A 27 -27.44 13.70 -3.60
N THR A 28 -27.34 12.54 -2.98
CA THR A 28 -26.63 12.33 -1.71
C THR A 28 -25.45 11.40 -1.95
N LEU A 29 -24.24 11.92 -1.74
CA LEU A 29 -23.01 11.16 -1.75
C LEU A 29 -22.60 10.83 -0.31
N THR A 30 -22.33 9.57 -0.05
CA THR A 30 -21.73 9.09 1.20
C THR A 30 -20.44 8.38 0.87
N ILE A 31 -19.33 8.81 1.50
CA ILE A 31 -18.04 8.15 1.44
C ILE A 31 -17.76 7.54 2.81
N THR A 32 -17.63 6.22 2.86
CA THR A 32 -17.14 5.49 4.03
C THR A 32 -15.61 5.48 3.98
N LEU A 33 -15.02 6.02 5.04
CA LEU A 33 -13.58 6.10 5.25
C LEU A 33 -13.01 4.75 5.72
N PRO A 34 -11.68 4.55 5.65
CA PRO A 34 -11.03 3.30 6.07
C PRO A 34 -11.28 2.92 7.54
N ASP A 35 -11.51 3.91 8.41
CA ASP A 35 -11.84 3.72 9.83
C ASP A 35 -13.32 3.37 10.08
N GLY A 36 -14.13 3.25 9.02
CA GLY A 36 -15.56 2.95 9.07
C GLY A 36 -16.45 4.16 9.35
N THR A 37 -15.88 5.34 9.59
CA THR A 37 -16.65 6.59 9.66
C THR A 37 -17.10 7.03 8.27
N THR A 38 -18.04 7.97 8.20
CA THR A 38 -18.58 8.45 6.91
C THR A 38 -18.48 9.95 6.79
N THR A 39 -18.15 10.42 5.59
CA THR A 39 -18.27 11.82 5.18
C THR A 39 -19.27 11.96 4.03
N SER A 40 -19.92 13.11 3.93
CA SER A 40 -20.91 13.40 2.89
C SER A 40 -20.57 14.71 2.19
N PRO A 41 -19.70 14.68 1.16
CA PRO A 41 -19.39 15.86 0.37
C PRO A 41 -20.65 16.43 -0.29
N SER A 42 -20.72 17.75 -0.41
CA SER A 42 -21.85 18.41 -1.08
C SER A 42 -21.83 18.08 -2.58
N VAL A 43 -22.96 17.60 -3.11
CA VAL A 43 -23.13 17.38 -4.54
C VAL A 43 -23.65 18.67 -5.19
N PRO A 44 -22.91 19.30 -6.12
CA PRO A 44 -23.36 20.52 -6.77
C PRO A 44 -24.53 20.21 -7.74
N LEU A 45 -25.70 20.78 -7.45
CA LEU A 45 -26.89 20.70 -8.29
C LEU A 45 -27.46 22.12 -8.55
N PRO A 46 -28.03 22.40 -9.75
CA PRO A 46 -28.03 21.54 -10.93
C PRO A 46 -26.60 21.34 -11.45
N SER A 47 -26.38 20.24 -12.15
CA SER A 47 -25.04 19.93 -12.64
C SER A 47 -24.62 20.89 -13.75
N SER A 48 -23.31 21.05 -13.97
CA SER A 48 -22.79 21.97 -15.00
C SER A 48 -23.13 21.54 -16.43
N THR A 49 -23.36 20.24 -16.63
CA THR A 49 -23.85 19.62 -17.87
C THR A 49 -24.96 18.66 -17.48
N ALA A 50 -26.17 18.86 -17.98
CA ALA A 50 -27.36 18.13 -17.54
C ALA A 50 -27.12 16.61 -17.41
N GLY A 51 -27.46 16.05 -16.25
CA GLY A 51 -27.28 14.64 -15.92
C GLY A 51 -25.86 14.21 -15.57
N GLU A 52 -24.86 15.08 -15.68
CA GLU A 52 -23.46 14.77 -15.33
C GLU A 52 -23.14 15.19 -13.90
N VAL A 53 -23.35 14.29 -12.95
CA VAL A 53 -22.96 14.54 -11.56
C VAL A 53 -21.44 14.36 -11.42
N ARG A 54 -20.76 15.42 -11.00
CA ARG A 54 -19.31 15.46 -10.76
C ARG A 54 -19.07 15.97 -9.34
N VAL A 55 -18.33 15.21 -8.54
CA VAL A 55 -17.99 15.59 -7.16
C VAL A 55 -16.49 15.42 -6.94
N ASP A 56 -15.84 16.48 -6.50
CA ASP A 56 -14.43 16.48 -6.14
C ASP A 56 -14.29 16.23 -4.64
N TYR A 57 -13.56 15.18 -4.27
CA TYR A 57 -13.29 14.82 -2.88
C TYR A 57 -11.80 14.86 -2.59
N VAL A 58 -11.37 15.73 -1.67
CA VAL A 58 -9.98 15.78 -1.19
C VAL A 58 -9.78 14.65 -0.17
N THR A 59 -8.85 13.74 -0.46
CA THR A 59 -8.54 12.61 0.41
C THR A 59 -7.84 13.06 1.69
N GLY A 60 -8.37 12.65 2.85
CA GLY A 60 -7.84 13.02 4.18
C GLY A 60 -7.28 11.87 5.00
N GLN A 61 -7.49 10.62 4.57
CA GLN A 61 -6.98 9.41 5.22
C GLN A 61 -6.43 8.46 4.15
N SER A 62 -5.39 7.71 4.47
CA SER A 62 -4.90 6.61 3.62
C SER A 62 -5.68 5.32 3.93
N GLY A 63 -5.81 4.47 2.90
CA GLY A 63 -6.57 3.22 2.95
C GLY A 63 -7.75 3.18 1.98
N ARG A 64 -8.53 2.12 2.10
CA ARG A 64 -9.65 1.83 1.21
C ARG A 64 -10.89 2.65 1.56
N HIS A 65 -11.39 3.39 0.58
CA HIS A 65 -12.64 4.15 0.67
C HIS A 65 -13.73 3.48 -0.15
N ILE A 66 -14.96 3.60 0.32
CA ILE A 66 -16.16 3.12 -0.39
C ILE A 66 -17.08 4.30 -0.55
N TRP A 67 -17.53 4.62 -1.77
CA TRP A 67 -18.51 5.68 -1.96
C TRP A 67 -19.82 5.12 -2.49
N ARG A 68 -20.91 5.81 -2.14
CA ARG A 68 -22.26 5.52 -2.59
C ARG A 68 -22.97 6.82 -2.90
N LEU A 69 -23.44 6.95 -4.13
CA LEU A 69 -24.27 8.07 -4.60
C LEU A 69 -25.71 7.56 -4.78
N VAL A 70 -26.68 8.28 -4.21
CA VAL A 70 -28.11 8.02 -4.39
C VAL A 70 -28.78 9.30 -4.87
N THR A 71 -29.57 9.20 -5.93
CA THR A 71 -30.32 10.34 -6.48
C THR A 71 -31.83 10.17 -6.34
N THR A 72 -32.56 11.28 -6.41
CA THR A 72 -34.02 11.30 -6.57
C THR A 72 -34.39 12.08 -7.80
N GLY A 73 -35.42 11.63 -8.53
CA GLY A 73 -35.96 12.32 -9.71
C GLY A 73 -34.93 12.59 -10.82
N PRO A 74 -34.31 11.58 -11.47
CA PRO A 74 -34.62 10.15 -11.43
C PRO A 74 -33.93 9.40 -10.27
N VAL A 75 -34.52 8.28 -9.85
CA VAL A 75 -33.98 7.44 -8.77
C VAL A 75 -32.89 6.53 -9.32
N THR A 76 -31.64 6.81 -8.96
CA THR A 76 -30.48 6.00 -9.35
C THR A 76 -29.57 5.78 -8.15
N ALA A 77 -28.76 4.72 -8.19
CA ALA A 77 -27.78 4.42 -7.15
C ALA A 77 -26.50 3.87 -7.77
N TYR A 78 -25.37 4.44 -7.37
CA TYR A 78 -24.04 4.03 -7.81
C TYR A 78 -23.16 3.82 -6.58
N ALA A 79 -22.23 2.87 -6.67
CA ALA A 79 -21.24 2.64 -5.64
C ALA A 79 -19.97 2.11 -6.27
N ASP A 80 -18.83 2.51 -5.73
CA ASP A 80 -17.52 2.01 -6.12
C ASP A 80 -16.53 2.20 -4.97
N THR A 81 -15.31 1.72 -5.14
CA THR A 81 -14.23 1.81 -4.16
C THR A 81 -12.99 2.41 -4.76
N PHE A 82 -12.24 3.18 -3.97
CA PHE A 82 -10.92 3.66 -4.36
C PHE A 82 -9.96 3.51 -3.19
N ASP A 83 -8.70 3.24 -3.50
CA ASP A 83 -7.63 3.09 -2.51
C ASP A 83 -6.75 4.34 -2.51
N VAL A 84 -6.53 4.88 -1.32
CA VAL A 84 -5.66 6.03 -1.08
C VAL A 84 -4.36 5.54 -0.46
N GLN A 85 -3.22 5.84 -1.07
CA GLN A 85 -1.91 5.54 -0.53
C GLN A 85 -1.38 6.74 0.27
N ASP A 86 -0.51 6.49 1.25
CA ASP A 86 0.25 7.55 1.89
C ASP A 86 1.08 8.33 0.87
N ALA A 87 1.22 9.65 1.10
CA ALA A 87 1.92 10.56 0.20
C ALA A 87 3.42 10.24 0.01
N ALA A 88 3.99 9.41 0.89
CA ALA A 88 5.35 8.88 0.77
C ALA A 88 5.26 7.35 0.76
N PRO A 89 5.10 6.72 -0.42
CA PRO A 89 4.99 5.27 -0.50
C PRO A 89 6.32 4.60 -0.15
N ASP A 90 6.29 3.74 0.87
CA ASP A 90 7.42 2.92 1.29
C ASP A 90 7.62 1.74 0.31
N GLY A 91 8.26 2.02 -0.81
CA GLY A 91 8.69 1.00 -1.78
C GLY A 91 10.18 0.68 -1.65
N ILE A 92 10.58 -0.55 -1.99
CA ILE A 92 12.00 -0.95 -2.05
C ILE A 92 12.79 -0.07 -3.03
N VAL A 93 12.14 0.40 -4.09
CA VAL A 93 12.72 1.26 -5.12
C VAL A 93 11.82 2.46 -5.41
N SER A 94 12.43 3.60 -5.74
CA SER A 94 11.69 4.80 -6.10
C SER A 94 11.17 4.75 -7.54
N LEU A 95 10.06 5.45 -7.79
CA LEU A 95 9.51 5.61 -9.14
C LEU A 95 10.55 6.15 -10.15
N ALA A 96 11.34 7.13 -9.75
CA ALA A 96 12.39 7.69 -10.60
C ALA A 96 13.47 6.66 -10.97
N ARG A 97 13.84 5.77 -10.03
CA ARG A 97 14.78 4.67 -10.30
C ARG A 97 14.16 3.64 -11.24
N THR A 98 12.89 3.32 -11.04
CA THR A 98 12.13 2.40 -11.91
C THR A 98 12.01 2.93 -13.33
N LYS A 99 11.63 4.20 -13.53
CA LYS A 99 11.57 4.82 -14.87
C LYS A 99 12.92 4.73 -15.58
N ARG A 100 14.00 5.06 -14.88
CA ARG A 100 15.36 4.97 -15.42
C ARG A 100 15.72 3.53 -15.82
N HIS A 101 15.35 2.54 -15.01
CA HIS A 101 15.57 1.12 -15.29
C HIS A 101 14.81 0.65 -16.54
N LEU A 102 13.58 1.12 -16.72
CA LEU A 102 12.73 0.79 -17.86
C LEU A 102 13.02 1.63 -19.12
N GLY A 103 13.88 2.64 -19.03
CA GLY A 103 14.17 3.57 -20.13
C GLY A 103 13.02 4.54 -20.44
N ILE A 104 12.15 4.82 -19.46
CA ILE A 104 11.04 5.77 -19.58
C ILE A 104 11.56 7.18 -19.28
N ASP A 105 11.13 8.17 -20.07
CA ASP A 105 11.49 9.56 -19.83
C ASP A 105 10.96 10.02 -18.45
N PRO A 106 11.77 10.68 -17.60
CA PRO A 106 11.34 11.11 -16.28
C PRO A 106 10.11 12.04 -16.28
N SER A 107 9.91 12.81 -17.37
CA SER A 107 8.80 13.75 -17.55
C SER A 107 7.52 13.09 -18.06
N ASP A 108 7.59 11.84 -18.55
CA ASP A 108 6.41 11.07 -18.92
C ASP A 108 5.74 10.54 -17.65
N THR A 109 4.53 11.04 -17.36
CA THR A 109 3.75 10.65 -16.18
C THR A 109 2.56 9.75 -16.51
N SER A 110 2.42 9.32 -17.76
CA SER A 110 1.24 8.58 -18.24
C SER A 110 1.05 7.22 -17.56
N GLU A 111 2.14 6.63 -17.06
CA GLU A 111 2.20 5.28 -16.50
C GLU A 111 2.63 5.28 -15.02
N ASP A 112 2.72 6.46 -14.39
CA ASP A 112 3.27 6.59 -13.03
C ASP A 112 2.47 5.84 -11.99
N GLU A 113 1.15 5.88 -12.11
CA GLU A 113 0.23 5.17 -11.22
C GLU A 113 0.38 3.65 -11.31
N ASP A 114 0.51 3.13 -12.54
CA ASP A 114 0.70 1.70 -12.78
C ASP A 114 2.08 1.24 -12.29
N LEU A 115 3.11 2.05 -12.53
CA LEU A 115 4.46 1.80 -12.03
C LEU A 115 4.51 1.79 -10.50
N ARG A 116 3.84 2.74 -9.83
CA ARG A 116 3.76 2.74 -8.35
C ARG A 116 3.03 1.51 -7.83
N ALA A 117 1.93 1.09 -8.48
CA ALA A 117 1.22 -0.12 -8.11
C ALA A 117 2.09 -1.38 -8.26
N TRP A 118 2.90 -1.49 -9.32
CA TRP A 118 3.82 -2.61 -9.47
C TRP A 118 5.00 -2.56 -8.50
N ILE A 119 5.50 -1.38 -8.15
CA ILE A 119 6.54 -1.23 -7.11
C ILE A 119 6.00 -1.73 -5.76
N ALA A 120 4.77 -1.36 -5.41
CA ALA A 120 4.12 -1.84 -4.19
C ALA A 120 3.92 -3.37 -4.22
N SER A 121 3.44 -3.90 -5.35
CA SER A 121 3.27 -5.35 -5.52
C SER A 121 4.59 -6.13 -5.48
N ALA A 122 5.65 -5.59 -6.09
CA ALA A 122 6.99 -6.19 -6.04
C ALA A 122 7.57 -6.18 -4.62
N THR A 123 7.34 -5.09 -3.88
CA THR A 123 7.74 -4.96 -2.48
C THR A 123 7.07 -6.03 -1.63
N ASP A 124 5.74 -6.15 -1.69
CA ASP A 124 4.97 -7.18 -0.98
C ASP A 124 5.44 -8.61 -1.34
N ALA A 125 5.71 -8.87 -2.61
CA ALA A 125 6.21 -10.16 -3.07
C ALA A 125 7.60 -10.51 -2.49
N ILE A 126 8.50 -9.53 -2.42
CA ILE A 126 9.85 -9.71 -1.85
C ILE A 126 9.78 -9.89 -0.33
N GLU A 127 9.00 -9.07 0.38
CA GLU A 127 8.84 -9.16 1.83
C GLU A 127 8.25 -10.51 2.24
N LYS A 128 7.23 -11.01 1.52
CA LYS A 128 6.67 -12.35 1.72
C LYS A 128 7.69 -13.46 1.46
N HIS A 129 8.54 -13.29 0.45
CA HIS A 129 9.57 -14.27 0.15
C HIS A 129 10.62 -14.35 1.26
N LEU A 130 11.08 -13.19 1.75
CA LEU A 130 12.10 -13.09 2.80
C LEU A 130 11.55 -13.31 4.22
N GLY A 131 10.24 -13.17 4.41
CA GLY A 131 9.58 -13.26 5.73
C GLY A 131 9.91 -12.09 6.65
N ARG A 132 10.24 -10.91 6.09
CA ARG A 132 10.65 -9.73 6.85
C ARG A 132 10.27 -8.45 6.11
N ALA A 133 10.11 -7.35 6.85
CA ALA A 133 9.96 -6.01 6.30
C ALA A 133 11.27 -5.54 5.66
N VAL A 134 11.18 -5.01 4.44
CA VAL A 134 12.32 -4.45 3.68
C VAL A 134 12.09 -2.97 3.43
N ALA A 135 10.87 -2.60 3.04
CA ALA A 135 10.49 -1.21 3.02
C ALA A 135 10.23 -0.75 4.46
N ARG A 136 10.77 0.42 4.82
CA ARG A 136 10.61 0.95 6.17
C ARG A 136 9.17 1.34 6.39
N ARG A 137 8.53 0.88 7.46
CA ARG A 137 7.16 1.28 7.82
C ARG A 137 7.00 1.47 9.32
N THR A 138 6.06 2.32 9.71
CA THR A 138 5.67 2.46 11.12
C THR A 138 4.56 1.45 11.40
N VAL A 139 4.77 0.61 12.41
CA VAL A 139 3.84 -0.45 12.81
C VAL A 139 3.42 -0.19 14.25
N THR A 140 2.13 -0.30 14.53
CA THR A 140 1.60 -0.37 15.89
C THR A 140 1.05 -1.77 16.11
N GLU A 141 1.63 -2.48 17.06
CA GLU A 141 1.25 -3.84 17.41
C GLU A 141 0.79 -3.92 18.86
N ARG A 142 -0.30 -4.65 19.10
CA ARG A 142 -0.74 -4.96 20.46
C ARG A 142 -0.09 -6.27 20.91
N CYS A 143 0.78 -6.16 21.90
CA CYS A 143 1.52 -7.29 22.43
C CYS A 143 1.12 -7.60 23.86
N THR A 144 1.25 -8.86 24.27
CA THR A 144 1.12 -9.26 25.67
C THR A 144 2.50 -9.71 26.16
N PRO A 145 3.07 -9.07 27.19
CA PRO A 145 4.34 -9.46 27.77
C PRO A 145 4.28 -10.88 28.31
N ASP A 146 5.40 -11.58 28.18
CA ASP A 146 5.58 -12.91 28.75
C ASP A 146 5.73 -12.88 30.28
N ARG A 147 6.03 -14.03 30.89
CA ARG A 147 6.21 -14.12 32.35
C ARG A 147 7.40 -13.31 32.88
N TYR A 148 8.31 -12.88 32.01
CA TYR A 148 9.48 -12.08 32.33
C TYR A 148 9.31 -10.59 31.94
N GLY A 149 8.14 -10.20 31.43
CA GLY A 149 7.88 -8.84 30.98
C GLY A 149 8.50 -8.51 29.63
N GLN A 150 8.82 -9.51 28.81
CA GLN A 150 9.38 -9.36 27.47
C GLN A 150 8.27 -9.43 26.42
N VAL A 151 8.46 -8.69 25.32
CA VAL A 151 7.51 -8.66 24.20
C VAL A 151 8.24 -9.01 22.92
N LEU A 152 7.69 -9.91 22.11
CA LEU A 152 8.19 -10.19 20.77
C LEU A 152 7.36 -9.40 19.76
N LEU A 153 8.06 -8.67 18.88
CA LEU A 153 7.45 -7.92 17.79
C LEU A 153 7.34 -8.78 16.52
N GLY A 154 6.26 -8.61 15.77
CA GLY A 154 5.96 -9.41 14.58
C GLY A 154 6.74 -8.98 13.32
N GLU A 155 7.08 -7.70 13.19
CA GLU A 155 7.70 -7.14 11.98
C GLU A 155 9.19 -6.87 12.18
N LEU A 156 10.02 -7.68 11.54
CA LEU A 156 11.48 -7.60 11.62
C LEU A 156 12.09 -7.07 10.32
N PRO A 157 13.30 -6.48 10.35
CA PRO A 157 14.06 -6.07 11.52
C PRO A 157 13.49 -4.79 12.15
N VAL A 158 13.62 -4.63 13.47
CA VAL A 158 13.21 -3.40 14.16
C VAL A 158 14.33 -2.36 14.07
N PHE A 159 14.03 -1.19 13.51
CA PHE A 159 14.98 -0.08 13.40
C PHE A 159 15.01 0.78 14.66
N ALA A 160 13.83 1.14 15.17
CA ALA A 160 13.69 1.96 16.38
C ALA A 160 12.30 1.80 17.00
N LEU A 161 12.23 1.80 18.32
CA LEU A 161 10.98 1.99 19.05
C LEU A 161 10.57 3.47 18.98
N VAL A 162 9.28 3.72 18.81
CA VAL A 162 8.71 5.08 18.70
C VAL A 162 7.89 5.42 19.94
N ALA A 163 7.03 4.50 20.38
CA ALA A 163 6.22 4.68 21.57
C ALA A 163 5.80 3.34 22.14
N VAL A 164 5.73 3.23 23.47
CA VAL A 164 5.16 2.07 24.16
C VAL A 164 4.19 2.57 25.22
N ALA A 165 2.95 2.11 25.14
CA ALA A 165 1.88 2.53 26.04
C ALA A 165 0.90 1.40 26.33
N THR A 166 0.12 1.51 27.40
CA THR A 166 -1.06 0.66 27.58
C THR A 166 -2.15 1.06 26.60
N PRO A 167 -3.05 0.14 26.19
CA PRO A 167 -4.17 0.44 25.29
C PRO A 167 -5.10 1.57 25.75
N ASP A 168 -5.16 1.82 27.05
CA ASP A 168 -5.95 2.90 27.66
C ASP A 168 -5.16 4.19 27.85
N GLY A 169 -3.87 4.21 27.48
CA GLY A 169 -2.96 5.35 27.63
C GLY A 169 -2.61 5.70 29.08
N SER A 170 -3.01 4.89 30.07
CA SER A 170 -2.81 5.18 31.49
C SER A 170 -1.34 5.06 31.92
N GLN A 171 -0.56 4.25 31.22
CA GLN A 171 0.87 4.06 31.44
C GLN A 171 1.62 4.14 30.12
N THR A 172 2.74 4.84 30.14
CA THR A 172 3.70 4.95 29.04
C THR A 172 5.08 4.57 29.54
N TRP A 173 5.89 4.04 28.64
CA TRP A 173 7.30 3.72 28.90
C TRP A 173 8.17 4.63 28.05
N ASP A 174 9.27 5.08 28.62
CA ASP A 174 10.31 5.78 27.86
C ASP A 174 11.03 4.76 26.98
N THR A 175 11.18 5.06 25.69
CA THR A 175 11.88 4.17 24.76
C THR A 175 13.36 4.06 25.07
N ASP A 176 13.96 5.05 25.74
CA ASP A 176 15.37 5.01 26.17
C ASP A 176 15.62 4.01 27.32
N ASP A 177 14.56 3.64 28.04
CA ASP A 177 14.58 2.64 29.12
C ASP A 177 14.28 1.21 28.60
N LEU A 178 14.10 1.05 27.29
CA LEU A 178 13.80 -0.22 26.62
C LEU A 178 14.95 -0.60 25.67
N ASP A 179 15.21 -1.90 25.57
CA ASP A 179 16.14 -2.47 24.59
C ASP A 179 15.38 -3.38 23.64
N VAL A 180 15.69 -3.30 22.34
CA VAL A 180 15.16 -4.22 21.34
C VAL A 180 16.32 -4.99 20.71
N ASP A 181 16.26 -6.31 20.79
CA ASP A 181 17.29 -7.15 20.19
C ASP A 181 17.04 -7.38 18.68
N ASP A 182 18.03 -7.98 18.00
CA ASP A 182 17.96 -8.30 16.57
C ASP A 182 16.82 -9.27 16.22
N THR A 183 16.26 -9.97 17.21
CA THR A 183 15.13 -10.89 17.04
C THR A 183 13.78 -10.20 17.23
N GLY A 184 13.78 -8.91 17.57
CA GLY A 184 12.58 -8.11 17.87
C GLY A 184 12.03 -8.32 19.27
N THR A 185 12.81 -8.87 20.19
CA THR A 185 12.43 -8.98 21.60
C THR A 185 12.71 -7.66 22.29
N VAL A 186 11.65 -7.04 22.82
CA VAL A 186 11.71 -5.83 23.64
C VAL A 186 11.85 -6.24 25.11
N THR A 187 12.87 -5.68 25.77
CA THR A 187 13.14 -5.87 27.19
C THR A 187 13.27 -4.53 27.91
N VAL A 188 12.93 -4.50 29.19
CA VAL A 188 13.05 -3.29 30.02
C VAL A 188 14.44 -3.24 30.65
N LEU A 189 15.21 -2.20 30.33
CA LEU A 189 16.52 -1.95 30.95
C LEU A 189 16.38 -1.26 32.30
N ALA A 190 15.46 -0.30 32.39
CA ALA A 190 15.19 0.48 33.59
C ALA A 190 13.69 0.82 33.70
N GLY A 191 13.21 1.08 34.93
CA GLY A 191 11.82 1.43 35.16
C GLY A 191 10.87 0.23 35.36
N PRO A 192 9.55 0.45 35.27
CA PRO A 192 8.56 -0.59 35.55
C PRO A 192 8.51 -1.62 34.44
N ALA A 193 8.41 -2.91 34.82
CA ALA A 193 8.25 -3.99 33.85
C ALA A 193 7.00 -3.76 32.96
N LEU A 194 7.08 -4.20 31.69
CA LEU A 194 5.91 -4.23 30.83
C LEU A 194 4.84 -5.11 31.49
N SER A 195 3.63 -4.60 31.62
CA SER A 195 2.56 -5.28 32.32
C SER A 195 1.25 -5.16 31.55
N ARG A 196 0.47 -6.26 31.53
CA ARG A 196 -0.76 -6.39 30.73
C ARG A 196 -0.51 -6.17 29.24
N ALA A 197 -1.56 -6.13 28.44
CA ALA A 197 -1.42 -5.78 27.02
C ALA A 197 -0.82 -4.38 26.88
N VAL A 198 0.13 -4.24 25.96
CA VAL A 198 0.81 -3.00 25.61
C VAL A 198 0.71 -2.78 24.09
N ASP A 199 0.49 -1.55 23.68
CA ASP A 199 0.56 -1.12 22.29
C ASP A 199 1.96 -0.56 22.04
N VAL A 200 2.72 -1.27 21.20
CA VAL A 200 4.10 -0.92 20.83
C VAL A 200 4.08 -0.35 19.42
N THR A 201 4.51 0.91 19.28
CA THR A 201 4.71 1.58 18.00
C THR A 201 6.19 1.63 17.68
N TYR A 202 6.59 1.12 16.52
CA TYR A 202 7.99 0.99 16.11
C TYR A 202 8.17 1.16 14.61
N GLN A 203 9.40 1.46 14.19
CA GLN A 203 9.80 1.45 12.79
C GLN A 203 10.40 0.10 12.45
N ALA A 204 9.77 -0.64 11.54
CA ALA A 204 10.29 -1.89 10.99
C ALA A 204 10.98 -1.62 9.64
N GLY A 205 11.99 -2.43 9.31
CA GLY A 205 12.77 -2.37 8.08
C GLY A 205 14.23 -1.90 8.29
N PRO A 206 15.15 -2.28 7.41
CA PRO A 206 16.58 -1.98 7.56
C PRO A 206 16.92 -0.47 7.44
N ALA A 207 18.12 -0.12 7.92
CA ALA A 207 18.71 1.21 7.73
C ALA A 207 18.95 1.54 6.26
N VAL A 208 19.45 0.55 5.53
CA VAL A 208 19.80 0.61 4.12
C VAL A 208 19.31 -0.68 3.48
N ILE A 209 18.55 -0.57 2.40
CA ILE A 209 18.08 -1.71 1.63
C ILE A 209 19.27 -2.25 0.81
N PRO A 210 19.65 -3.53 0.96
CA PRO A 210 20.69 -4.17 0.15
C PRO A 210 20.45 -4.02 -1.36
N ASP A 211 21.52 -3.82 -2.14
CA ASP A 211 21.43 -3.63 -3.59
C ASP A 211 20.81 -4.83 -4.32
N GLY A 212 20.99 -6.05 -3.79
CA GLY A 212 20.37 -7.26 -4.35
C GLY A 212 18.84 -7.23 -4.29
N GLU A 213 18.27 -6.75 -3.19
CA GLU A 213 16.81 -6.62 -2.99
C GLU A 213 16.25 -5.52 -3.89
N GLN A 214 16.96 -4.38 -4.01
CA GLN A 214 16.60 -3.33 -4.95
C GLN A 214 16.61 -3.82 -6.40
N GLN A 215 17.63 -4.60 -6.79
CA GLN A 215 17.73 -5.15 -8.14
C GLN A 215 16.64 -6.19 -8.41
N ALA A 216 16.31 -7.04 -7.43
CA ALA A 216 15.21 -7.98 -7.52
C ALA A 216 13.87 -7.27 -7.74
N ALA A 217 13.60 -6.18 -7.01
CA ALA A 217 12.39 -5.38 -7.18
C ALA A 217 12.28 -4.81 -8.61
N LEU A 218 13.38 -4.27 -9.15
CA LEU A 218 13.41 -3.75 -10.53
C LEU A 218 13.12 -4.83 -11.58
N ILE A 219 13.65 -6.05 -11.39
CA ILE A 219 13.40 -7.19 -12.29
C ILE A 219 11.93 -7.61 -12.26
N ILE A 220 11.31 -7.65 -11.07
CA ILE A 220 9.88 -7.99 -10.93
C ILE A 220 9.01 -6.93 -11.63
N VAL A 221 9.29 -5.65 -11.40
CA VAL A 221 8.54 -4.56 -12.04
C VAL A 221 8.70 -4.59 -13.56
N GLN A 222 9.91 -4.82 -14.06
CA GLN A 222 10.15 -4.98 -15.50
C GLN A 222 9.33 -6.15 -16.09
N HIS A 223 9.26 -7.28 -15.38
CA HIS A 223 8.46 -8.41 -15.83
C HIS A 223 6.97 -8.08 -15.94
N MET A 224 6.41 -7.34 -14.97
CA MET A 224 5.02 -6.87 -15.01
C MET A 224 4.79 -5.90 -16.18
N TRP A 225 5.72 -4.97 -16.40
CA TRP A 225 5.68 -4.00 -17.51
C TRP A 225 5.68 -4.67 -18.89
N GLU A 226 6.59 -5.62 -19.12
CA GLU A 226 6.68 -6.35 -20.39
C GLU A 226 5.42 -7.19 -20.66
N THR A 227 4.83 -7.74 -19.60
CA THR A 227 3.58 -8.52 -19.69
C THR A 227 2.40 -7.63 -20.12
N LYS A 228 2.29 -6.41 -19.57
CA LYS A 228 1.24 -5.44 -19.96
C LYS A 228 1.29 -5.09 -21.45
N ARG A 229 2.49 -4.92 -22.01
CA ARG A 229 2.67 -4.44 -23.40
C ARG A 229 2.46 -5.53 -24.46
N GLY A 230 2.21 -6.77 -24.04
CA GLY A 230 2.21 -7.94 -24.91
C GLY A 230 3.64 -8.23 -25.40
N ALA A 231 4.01 -9.50 -25.50
CA ALA A 231 5.35 -9.91 -25.93
C ALA A 231 5.64 -9.49 -27.39
N MET A 232 6.00 -8.23 -27.62
CA MET A 232 6.47 -7.67 -28.88
C MET A 232 7.99 -7.89 -28.98
N GLY A 233 8.40 -9.15 -28.94
CA GLY A 233 9.79 -9.56 -29.18
C GLY A 233 9.81 -10.81 -30.04
N VAL A 234 10.28 -10.68 -31.29
CA VAL A 234 10.59 -11.82 -32.15
C VAL A 234 11.61 -12.68 -31.42
N GLN A 235 11.20 -13.87 -31.01
CA GLN A 235 12.05 -14.87 -30.37
C GLN A 235 12.96 -15.48 -31.45
N LEU A 236 14.14 -14.89 -31.64
CA LEU A 236 15.22 -15.47 -32.44
C LEU A 236 15.74 -16.70 -31.68
N GLY A 237 15.33 -17.88 -32.16
CA GLY A 237 15.67 -19.17 -31.57
C GLY A 237 17.18 -19.41 -31.51
N GLY A 238 17.67 -19.65 -30.29
CA GLY A 238 18.94 -20.28 -29.99
C GLY A 238 18.72 -21.31 -28.90
N GLU A 239 19.15 -22.55 -29.14
CA GLU A 239 18.96 -23.70 -28.25
C GLU A 239 19.50 -23.41 -26.83
N GLY A 240 18.63 -23.45 -25.81
CA GLY A 240 19.11 -23.44 -24.43
C GLY A 240 18.11 -23.05 -23.35
N GLU A 241 17.20 -22.10 -23.58
CA GLU A 241 16.20 -21.71 -22.58
C GLU A 241 14.91 -21.27 -23.26
N THR A 242 13.89 -22.13 -23.24
CA THR A 242 12.53 -21.76 -23.63
C THR A 242 11.93 -20.90 -22.51
N TRP A 243 12.37 -19.64 -22.41
CA TRP A 243 11.69 -18.63 -21.61
C TRP A 243 10.29 -18.46 -22.17
N ASN A 244 9.29 -18.92 -21.43
CA ASN A 244 7.88 -18.85 -21.79
C ASN A 244 7.23 -17.76 -20.91
N PRO A 245 7.04 -16.53 -21.43
CA PRO A 245 6.43 -15.44 -20.67
C PRO A 245 4.97 -15.72 -20.25
N GLY A 246 4.34 -16.77 -20.79
CA GLY A 246 3.01 -17.24 -20.40
C GLY A 246 3.01 -18.35 -19.32
N ARG A 247 4.16 -18.76 -18.77
CA ARG A 247 4.24 -19.78 -17.70
C ARG A 247 4.78 -19.19 -16.38
N GLY A 248 3.88 -18.59 -15.62
CA GLY A 248 3.51 -19.16 -14.32
C GLY A 248 4.35 -18.91 -13.08
N TYR A 249 5.17 -17.86 -13.01
CA TYR A 249 5.69 -17.39 -11.72
C TYR A 249 5.42 -15.91 -11.54
N SER A 250 4.73 -15.53 -10.46
CA SER A 250 4.53 -14.12 -10.06
C SER A 250 5.85 -13.41 -9.74
N ILE A 251 6.95 -14.16 -9.57
CA ILE A 251 8.30 -13.66 -9.30
C ILE A 251 9.28 -14.35 -10.27
N PRO A 252 10.04 -13.60 -11.10
CA PRO A 252 11.04 -14.18 -11.99
C PRO A 252 12.16 -14.90 -11.22
N ARG A 253 12.63 -16.06 -11.73
CA ARG A 253 13.70 -16.84 -11.09
C ARG A 253 14.99 -16.06 -10.85
N ARG A 254 15.33 -15.12 -11.75
CA ARG A 254 16.49 -14.22 -11.59
C ARG A 254 16.37 -13.32 -10.35
N ALA A 255 15.16 -12.89 -10.00
CA ALA A 255 14.93 -12.13 -8.78
C ALA A 255 15.12 -13.02 -7.54
N ILE A 256 14.63 -14.27 -7.58
CA ILE A 256 14.82 -15.24 -6.49
C ILE A 256 16.31 -15.55 -6.26
N GLU A 257 17.10 -15.71 -7.33
CA GLU A 257 18.54 -15.96 -7.20
C GLU A 257 19.30 -14.80 -6.54
N LEU A 258 18.86 -13.55 -6.76
CA LEU A 258 19.43 -12.37 -6.09
C LEU A 258 19.02 -12.25 -4.63
N LEU A 259 17.81 -12.70 -4.28
CA LEU A 259 17.31 -12.72 -2.90
C LEU A 259 17.96 -13.85 -2.07
N GLY A 260 18.55 -14.85 -2.75
CA GLY A 260 19.22 -15.98 -2.11
C GLY A 260 18.25 -17.07 -1.66
N SER A 261 18.76 -18.14 -1.04
CA SER A 261 17.92 -19.16 -0.41
C SER A 261 17.44 -18.66 0.95
N ASN A 262 16.14 -18.77 1.24
CA ASN A 262 15.60 -18.56 2.58
C ASN A 262 16.45 -19.33 3.60
N LEU A 263 16.85 -18.65 4.68
CA LEU A 263 17.50 -19.30 5.82
C LEU A 263 16.63 -20.49 6.25
N PRO A 264 17.18 -21.71 6.31
CA PRO A 264 16.41 -22.87 6.70
C PRO A 264 16.05 -22.76 8.18
N GLY A 265 14.78 -22.48 8.52
CA GLY A 265 14.34 -22.57 9.91
C GLY A 265 13.15 -21.75 10.39
N VAL A 266 12.42 -21.00 9.57
CA VAL A 266 11.18 -20.33 10.02
C VAL A 266 10.00 -20.89 9.23
N ALA A 267 9.23 -21.74 9.90
CA ALA A 267 7.96 -22.33 9.48
C ALA A 267 6.93 -22.12 10.60
#